data_AF-A0A132AAZ0-F1
#
_entry.id   AF-A0A132AAZ0-F1
#
_cell.length_a   1.000
_cell.length_b   1.000
_cell.length_c   1.000
_cell.angle_alpha   90.00
_cell.angle_beta   90.00
_cell.angle_gamma   90.00
#
_symmetry.space_group_name_H-M   'P 1'
#
loop_
_entity.id
_entity.type
_entity.pdbx_description
1 polymer ?
#
loop_
_entity_poly.entity_id
_entity_poly.type
_entity_poly.pdbx_seq_one_letter_code
_entity_poly.pdbx_strand_id
1 'polypeptide(L)'
;MDLDCQNASRGVWLVKVPKYISQRWQIQKPMTEIGQLNITKNPKGQMEVLFNLSEQVIKADLTADSSQTTASASDATNITTIPTEHIFAISDIQHQTLAIFSQDENNKLAIEGQVVQKGECRPIGNEIYMRLKKETIKMASQPTKVVQKIDRAINNFKPINVQIENDIKRKNETKKMRDDKETVQNILFAAFEKHQYYNIKDLERITKQPVPYLKEILKEICNYNSKNPHKNMWELKPQFRHYKEVKSES
;
A
#
# COMPACT_ATOMS: atom_id res chain seq x y z
N MET A 1 -22.04 25.96 17.40
CA MET A 1 -21.23 25.01 18.20
C MET A 1 -21.05 25.67 19.54
N ASP A 2 -21.73 25.17 20.55
CA ASP A 2 -21.66 25.73 21.90
C ASP A 2 -20.60 24.95 22.70
N LEU A 3 -19.78 25.69 23.45
CA LEU A 3 -18.70 25.13 24.27
C LEU A 3 -19.25 24.86 25.68
N ASP A 4 -19.13 23.62 26.15
CA ASP A 4 -19.51 23.27 27.52
C ASP A 4 -18.44 23.76 28.51
N CYS A 5 -18.82 24.64 29.44
CA CYS A 5 -17.90 25.31 30.38
C CYS A 5 -18.09 24.85 31.83
N GLN A 6 -18.84 23.77 32.10
CA GLN A 6 -19.14 23.32 33.47
C GLN A 6 -17.87 23.05 34.31
N ASN A 7 -16.83 22.47 33.71
CA ASN A 7 -15.59 22.15 34.42
C ASN A 7 -14.54 23.28 34.33
N ALA A 8 -14.89 24.48 33.86
CA ALA A 8 -13.91 25.55 33.64
C ALA A 8 -13.13 25.97 34.91
N SER A 9 -13.74 25.86 36.09
CA SER A 9 -13.10 26.17 37.38
C SER A 9 -12.31 25.00 37.98
N ARG A 10 -12.33 23.82 37.36
CA ARG A 10 -11.64 22.63 37.85
C ARG A 10 -10.12 22.81 37.72
N GLY A 11 -9.41 22.74 38.85
CA GLY A 11 -7.96 22.73 38.85
C GLY A 11 -7.39 21.37 38.47
N VAL A 12 -6.53 21.33 37.45
CA VAL A 12 -5.88 20.10 36.97
C VAL A 12 -4.36 20.22 36.98
N TRP A 13 -3.67 19.09 37.09
CA TRP A 13 -2.20 19.02 37.05
C TRP A 13 -1.73 18.53 35.69
N LEU A 14 -0.74 19.21 35.13
CA LEU A 14 -0.07 18.82 33.90
C LEU A 14 1.30 18.22 34.22
N VAL A 15 1.47 16.92 34.01
CA VAL A 15 2.73 16.23 34.30
C VAL A 15 3.34 15.68 33.01
N LYS A 16 4.59 16.07 32.74
CA LYS A 16 5.41 15.47 31.68
C LYS A 16 5.98 14.13 32.16
N VAL A 17 5.79 13.06 31.39
CA VAL A 17 6.18 11.69 31.78
C VAL A 17 7.23 11.12 30.81
N PRO A 18 8.26 10.41 31.30
CA PRO A 18 9.23 9.72 30.44
C PRO A 18 8.60 8.68 29.51
N LYS A 19 9.15 8.56 28.29
CA LYS A 19 8.63 7.67 27.24
C LYS A 19 8.46 6.22 27.69
N TYR A 20 9.44 5.66 28.40
CA TYR A 20 9.40 4.27 28.86
C TYR A 20 8.26 3.97 29.85
N ILE A 21 7.77 4.97 30.58
CA ILE A 21 6.59 4.85 31.46
C ILE A 21 5.31 4.92 30.62
N SER A 22 5.20 5.95 29.75
CA SER A 22 4.01 6.14 28.92
C SER A 22 3.70 4.93 28.02
N GLN A 23 4.74 4.29 27.49
CA GLN A 23 4.59 3.08 26.68
C GLN A 23 4.01 1.90 27.49
N ARG A 24 4.41 1.76 28.76
CA ARG A 24 3.89 0.71 29.63
C ARG A 24 2.46 0.97 30.09
N TRP A 25 2.10 2.23 30.33
CA TRP A 25 0.72 2.62 30.65
C TRP A 25 -0.24 2.32 29.50
N GLN A 26 0.19 2.51 28.25
CA GLN A 26 -0.62 2.20 27.06
C GLN A 26 -0.93 0.70 26.90
N ILE A 27 -0.09 -0.17 27.46
CA ILE A 27 -0.26 -1.63 27.41
C ILE A 27 -1.16 -2.14 28.54
N GLN A 28 -1.32 -1.37 29.63
CA GLN A 28 -2.14 -1.80 30.76
C GLN A 28 -3.62 -1.87 30.40
N LYS A 29 -4.33 -2.80 31.05
CA LYS A 29 -5.78 -2.88 30.94
C LYS A 29 -6.44 -1.63 31.53
N PRO A 30 -7.63 -1.22 31.04
CA PRO A 30 -8.40 -0.17 31.67
C PRO A 30 -8.59 -0.43 33.16
N MET A 31 -8.57 0.62 33.97
CA MET A 31 -8.79 0.57 35.43
C MET A 31 -7.73 -0.21 36.22
N THR A 32 -6.56 -0.46 35.63
CA THR A 32 -5.41 -1.02 36.34
C THR A 32 -4.68 0.06 37.13
N GLU A 33 -4.30 -0.24 38.37
CA GLU A 33 -3.48 0.65 39.20
C GLU A 33 -2.06 0.74 38.64
N ILE A 34 -1.68 1.95 38.20
CA ILE A 34 -0.36 2.20 37.59
C ILE A 34 0.74 2.56 38.60
N GLY A 35 0.36 2.89 39.84
CA GLY A 35 1.27 3.36 40.87
C GLY A 35 0.60 4.28 41.89
N GLN A 36 1.40 4.73 42.85
CA GLN A 36 0.97 5.55 43.98
C GLN A 36 1.75 6.86 44.03
N LEU A 37 1.03 7.95 44.32
CA LEU A 37 1.59 9.28 44.43
C LEU A 37 1.64 9.70 45.91
N ASN A 38 2.84 9.91 46.43
CA ASN A 38 3.09 10.37 47.78
C ASN A 38 3.42 11.85 47.76
N ILE A 39 2.54 12.67 48.33
CA ILE A 39 2.70 14.13 48.42
C ILE A 39 3.04 14.47 49.86
N THR A 40 4.26 14.94 50.09
CA THR A 40 4.73 15.40 51.39
C THR A 40 5.04 16.89 51.33
N LYS A 41 4.91 17.57 52.47
CA LYS A 41 5.37 18.96 52.63
C LYS A 41 6.56 18.95 53.55
N ASN A 42 7.68 19.46 53.06
CA ASN A 42 8.87 19.61 53.87
C ASN A 42 8.67 20.67 54.96
N PRO A 43 9.48 20.64 56.04
CA PRO A 43 9.47 21.69 57.07
C PRO A 43 9.69 23.10 56.51
N LYS A 44 10.32 23.22 55.33
CA LYS A 44 10.52 24.49 54.59
C LYS A 44 9.29 24.96 53.80
N GLY A 45 8.15 24.26 53.90
CA GLY A 45 6.92 24.54 53.16
C GLY A 45 6.94 24.14 51.68
N GLN A 46 8.04 23.56 51.19
CA GLN A 46 8.16 23.06 49.82
C GLN A 46 7.43 21.72 49.67
N MET A 47 6.68 21.58 48.59
CA MET A 47 5.98 20.33 48.25
C MET A 47 6.95 19.36 47.58
N GLU A 48 7.08 18.18 48.16
CA GLU A 48 7.77 17.05 47.54
C GLU A 48 6.74 16.04 47.06
N VAL A 49 6.88 15.62 45.81
CA VAL A 49 5.95 14.69 45.18
C VAL A 49 6.77 13.51 44.65
N LEU A 50 6.56 12.34 45.26
CA LEU A 50 7.19 11.09 44.86
C LEU A 50 6.15 10.18 44.22
N PHE A 51 6.49 9.58 43.08
CA PHE A 51 5.65 8.64 42.36
C PHE A 51 6.32 7.27 42.36
N ASN A 52 5.59 6.27 42.83
CA ASN A 52 6.02 4.87 42.89
C ASN A 52 5.20 4.06 41.89
N LEU A 53 5.84 3.43 40.91
CA LEU A 53 5.16 2.58 39.94
C LEU A 53 4.72 1.27 40.57
N SER A 54 3.57 0.76 40.13
CA SER A 54 3.13 -0.58 40.52
C SER A 54 3.99 -1.67 39.87
N GLU A 55 4.15 -2.80 40.55
CA GLU A 55 4.94 -3.92 40.03
C GLU A 55 4.44 -4.44 38.67
N GLN A 56 3.14 -4.36 38.43
CA GLN A 56 2.52 -4.80 37.17
C GLN A 56 3.02 -3.97 35.99
N VAL A 57 3.17 -2.65 36.17
CA VAL A 57 3.70 -1.76 35.14
C VAL A 57 5.19 -2.00 34.93
N ILE A 58 5.95 -2.26 36.00
CA ILE A 58 7.41 -2.49 35.91
C ILE A 58 7.71 -3.78 35.15
N LYS A 59 6.95 -4.84 35.41
CA LYS A 59 7.07 -6.17 34.79
C LYS A 59 6.43 -6.25 33.39
N ALA A 60 5.78 -5.18 32.93
CA ALA A 60 5.15 -5.17 31.61
C ALA A 60 6.23 -5.20 30.51
N ASP A 61 6.33 -6.33 29.82
CA ASP A 61 7.20 -6.48 28.66
C ASP A 61 6.59 -5.79 27.45
N LEU A 62 7.39 -4.93 26.80
CA LEU A 62 7.01 -4.25 25.55
C LEU A 62 6.93 -5.22 24.36
N THR A 63 7.29 -6.49 24.53
CA THR A 63 7.44 -7.52 23.48
C THR A 63 6.30 -8.54 23.46
N ALA A 64 5.27 -8.40 24.30
CA ALA A 64 4.18 -9.36 24.42
C ALA A 64 3.21 -9.41 23.22
N ASP A 65 3.45 -8.62 22.16
CA ASP A 65 2.58 -8.52 20.97
C ASP A 65 3.12 -9.28 19.75
N SER A 66 3.93 -10.33 19.96
CA SER A 66 4.35 -11.24 18.89
C SER A 66 4.23 -12.68 19.38
N SER A 67 3.08 -13.27 19.09
CA SER A 67 2.78 -14.70 18.93
C SER A 67 3.85 -15.72 19.35
N GLN A 68 3.45 -16.58 20.30
CA GLN A 68 3.80 -18.01 20.43
C GLN A 68 5.05 -18.50 19.68
N THR A 69 6.14 -18.71 20.40
CA THR A 69 7.03 -19.84 20.15
C THR A 69 7.58 -20.37 21.47
N THR A 70 7.34 -21.66 21.70
CA THR A 70 7.95 -22.49 22.73
C THR A 70 9.47 -22.42 22.66
N ALA A 71 10.11 -21.84 23.68
CA ALA A 71 11.53 -22.04 23.94
C ALA A 71 11.77 -22.11 25.46
N SER A 72 11.98 -23.35 25.88
CA SER A 72 12.77 -23.85 27.00
C SER A 72 13.35 -22.86 28.02
N ALA A 73 13.10 -23.19 29.28
CA ALA A 73 13.73 -22.64 30.46
C ALA A 73 15.26 -22.81 30.44
N SER A 74 16.01 -21.71 30.28
CA SER A 74 17.36 -21.55 30.87
C SER A 74 18.00 -20.16 30.80
N ASP A 75 17.34 -19.07 30.37
CA ASP A 75 17.94 -17.71 30.38
C ASP A 75 16.96 -16.63 30.87
N ALA A 76 16.83 -16.51 32.19
CA ALA A 76 15.92 -15.58 32.87
C ALA A 76 16.48 -14.15 33.05
N THR A 77 17.07 -13.52 32.03
CA THR A 77 17.75 -12.19 32.21
C THR A 77 17.53 -11.17 31.09
N ASN A 78 16.34 -11.11 30.47
CA ASN A 78 15.93 -9.93 29.69
C ASN A 78 14.64 -9.28 30.23
N ILE A 79 14.50 -9.23 31.56
CA ILE A 79 13.50 -8.33 32.17
C ILE A 79 14.03 -6.91 31.95
N THR A 80 13.36 -6.11 31.12
CA THR A 80 13.66 -4.69 30.96
C THR A 80 13.16 -3.92 32.19
N THR A 81 13.85 -4.10 33.31
CA THR A 81 13.51 -3.48 34.59
C THR A 81 13.65 -1.96 34.49
N ILE A 82 12.55 -1.24 34.70
CA ILE A 82 12.55 0.22 34.82
C ILE A 82 12.64 0.64 36.29
N PRO A 83 13.04 1.89 36.58
CA PRO A 83 13.04 2.41 37.94
C PRO A 83 11.63 2.37 38.53
N THR A 84 11.52 1.97 39.80
CA THR A 84 10.26 1.97 40.56
C THR A 84 9.85 3.37 40.99
N GLU A 85 10.83 4.20 41.36
CA GLU A 85 10.60 5.49 42.01
C GLU A 85 10.96 6.66 41.09
N HIS A 86 10.12 7.69 41.11
CA HIS A 86 10.28 8.91 40.32
C HIS A 86 9.87 10.14 41.13
N ILE A 87 10.57 11.24 40.89
CA ILE A 87 10.29 12.53 41.53
C ILE A 87 9.47 13.38 40.57
N PHE A 88 8.37 13.94 41.03
CA PHE A 88 7.61 14.94 40.25
C PHE A 88 8.15 16.33 40.61
N ALA A 89 9.03 16.83 39.75
CA ALA A 89 9.60 18.17 39.88
C ALA A 89 8.56 19.20 39.42
N ILE A 90 7.94 19.88 40.37
CA ILE A 90 7.00 20.96 40.13
C ILE A 90 7.71 22.17 39.52
N SER A 91 7.08 22.78 38.52
CA SER A 91 7.53 24.00 37.84
C SER A 91 6.53 25.13 38.06
N ASP A 92 7.03 26.36 38.08
CA ASP A 92 6.18 27.54 38.16
C ASP A 92 5.40 27.77 36.84
N ILE A 93 4.15 28.21 36.97
CA ILE A 93 3.24 28.50 35.85
C ILE A 93 2.64 29.92 35.92
N GLN A 94 3.11 30.79 36.81
CA GLN A 94 2.52 32.12 37.05
C GLN A 94 2.35 33.00 35.78
N HIS A 95 3.16 32.79 34.75
CA HIS A 95 3.11 33.55 33.50
C HIS A 95 2.44 32.82 32.34
N GLN A 96 1.76 31.69 32.60
CA GLN A 96 1.11 30.88 31.57
C GLN A 96 -0.26 30.41 32.03
N THR A 97 -1.31 30.81 31.31
CA THR A 97 -2.65 30.25 31.50
C THR A 97 -2.83 29.08 30.54
N LEU A 98 -3.01 27.87 31.08
CA LEU A 98 -3.27 26.66 30.29
C LEU A 98 -4.64 26.12 30.68
N ALA A 99 -5.41 25.69 29.69
CA ALA A 99 -6.71 25.04 29.87
C ALA A 99 -6.76 23.74 29.06
N ILE A 100 -7.53 22.78 29.54
CA ILE A 100 -7.75 21.49 28.88
C ILE A 100 -9.09 21.53 28.17
N PHE A 101 -9.09 21.14 26.90
CA PHE A 101 -10.29 20.97 26.09
C PHE A 101 -10.44 19.51 25.70
N SER A 102 -11.66 19.03 25.66
CA SER A 102 -12.01 17.70 25.14
C SER A 102 -12.98 17.85 23.96
N GLN A 103 -12.90 16.88 23.05
CA GLN A 103 -13.80 16.75 21.92
C GLN A 103 -14.31 15.31 21.92
N ASP A 104 -15.64 15.14 21.91
CA ASP A 104 -16.27 13.83 21.82
C ASP A 104 -16.37 13.33 20.37
N GLU A 105 -16.83 12.08 20.19
CA GLU A 105 -17.06 11.47 18.87
C GLU A 105 -18.13 12.20 18.04
N ASN A 106 -19.00 12.98 18.68
CA ASN A 106 -20.05 13.79 18.06
C ASN A 106 -19.60 15.23 17.77
N ASN A 107 -18.30 15.54 17.92
CA ASN A 107 -17.72 16.89 17.79
C ASN A 107 -18.26 17.93 18.79
N LYS A 108 -18.80 17.50 19.93
CA LYS A 108 -19.12 18.38 21.04
C LYS A 108 -17.83 18.77 21.77
N LEU A 109 -17.66 20.08 21.99
CA LEU A 109 -16.49 20.64 22.67
C LEU A 109 -16.82 20.94 24.13
N ALA A 110 -15.88 20.65 25.03
CA ALA A 110 -15.97 20.98 26.45
C ALA A 110 -14.63 21.50 27.00
N ILE A 111 -14.69 22.40 27.99
CA ILE A 111 -13.57 22.79 28.83
C ILE A 111 -13.54 21.84 30.03
N GLU A 112 -12.44 21.12 30.22
CA GLU A 112 -12.27 20.13 31.30
C GLU A 112 -11.61 20.71 32.56
N GLY A 113 -10.96 21.87 32.45
CA GLY A 113 -10.36 22.56 33.57
C GLY A 113 -9.18 23.46 33.22
N GLN A 114 -8.70 24.17 34.23
CA GLN A 114 -7.54 25.05 34.17
C GLN A 114 -6.35 24.37 34.85
N VAL A 115 -5.18 24.40 34.21
CA VAL A 115 -3.96 23.85 34.79
C VAL A 115 -3.51 24.75 35.94
N VAL A 116 -3.52 24.20 37.16
CA VAL A 116 -3.07 24.89 38.39
C VAL A 116 -1.65 24.52 38.78
N GLN A 117 -1.14 23.40 38.26
CA GLN A 117 0.20 22.94 38.55
C GLN A 117 0.82 22.25 37.33
N LYS A 118 2.10 22.53 37.09
CA LYS A 118 2.89 21.84 36.06
C LYS A 118 4.05 21.11 36.71
N GLY A 119 4.32 19.89 36.27
CA GLY A 119 5.43 19.09 36.78
C GLY A 119 6.10 18.25 35.70
N GLU A 120 7.31 17.79 36.01
CA GLU A 120 8.03 16.80 35.22
C GLU A 120 8.35 15.59 36.10
N CYS A 121 7.91 14.41 35.67
CA CYS A 121 8.30 13.14 36.25
C CYS A 121 9.75 12.84 35.85
N ARG A 122 10.63 12.83 36.84
CA ARG A 122 12.07 12.60 36.70
C ARG A 122 12.46 11.28 37.35
N PRO A 123 13.22 10.43 36.67
CA PRO A 123 13.79 9.24 37.29
C PRO A 123 14.83 9.63 38.33
N ILE A 124 14.90 8.83 39.39
CA ILE A 124 16.01 8.88 40.33
C ILE A 124 17.26 8.28 39.65
N GLY A 125 18.43 8.84 39.91
CA GLY A 125 19.72 8.47 39.30
C GLY A 125 20.27 7.10 39.73
N ASN A 126 19.43 6.07 39.76
CA ASN A 126 19.76 4.72 40.18
C ASN A 126 20.45 3.94 39.05
N GLU A 127 21.17 2.88 39.40
CA GLU A 127 21.86 2.02 38.42
C GLU A 127 20.92 1.47 37.34
N ILE A 128 19.69 1.10 37.74
CA ILE A 128 18.62 0.64 36.84
C ILE A 128 18.32 1.69 35.77
N TYR A 129 18.16 2.96 36.19
CA TYR A 129 17.90 4.05 35.25
C TYR A 129 19.10 4.31 34.34
N MET A 130 20.31 4.28 34.88
CA MET A 130 21.52 4.51 34.08
C MET A 130 21.73 3.41 33.04
N ARG A 131 21.42 2.15 33.38
CA ARG A 131 21.43 1.02 32.44
C ARG A 131 20.40 1.22 31.32
N LEU A 132 19.16 1.50 31.68
CA LEU A 132 18.09 1.82 30.72
C LEU A 132 18.48 2.99 29.79
N LYS A 133 19.06 4.06 30.35
CA LYS A 133 19.51 5.23 29.59
C LYS A 133 20.64 4.87 28.63
N LYS A 134 21.60 4.04 29.04
CA LYS A 134 22.70 3.57 28.18
C LYS A 134 22.19 2.72 27.03
N GLU A 135 21.26 1.80 27.30
CA GLU A 135 20.65 0.94 26.27
C GLU A 135 19.82 1.73 25.28
N THR A 136 18.98 2.66 25.76
CA THR A 136 18.17 3.53 24.88
C THR A 136 19.05 4.40 23.98
N ILE A 137 20.15 4.95 24.48
CA ILE A 137 21.13 5.68 23.66
C ILE A 137 21.80 4.74 22.66
N LYS A 138 22.21 3.53 23.07
CA LYS A 138 22.83 2.54 22.18
C LYS A 138 21.90 2.16 21.03
N MET A 139 20.63 1.88 21.32
CA MET A 139 19.62 1.55 20.31
C MET A 139 19.33 2.73 19.39
N ALA A 140 19.16 3.93 19.94
CA ALA A 140 18.90 5.14 19.14
C ALA A 140 20.12 5.58 18.29
N SER A 141 21.33 5.22 18.71
CA SER A 141 22.57 5.52 17.99
C SER A 141 22.83 4.57 16.82
N GLN A 142 22.08 3.47 16.69
CA GLN A 142 22.25 2.56 15.56
C GLN A 142 21.56 3.14 14.30
N PRO A 143 22.28 3.25 13.17
CA PRO A 143 21.69 3.78 11.94
C PRO A 143 20.67 2.79 11.37
N THR A 144 19.51 3.29 10.98
CA THR A 144 18.44 2.48 10.36
C THR A 144 18.74 2.06 8.92
N LYS A 145 19.72 2.72 8.28
CA LYS A 145 20.20 2.40 6.93
C LYS A 145 21.70 2.17 6.97
N VAL A 146 22.11 0.97 6.56
CA VAL A 146 23.52 0.59 6.47
C VAL A 146 23.90 0.47 4.99
N VAL A 147 25.00 1.11 4.61
CA VAL A 147 25.57 0.94 3.26
C VAL A 147 26.19 -0.45 3.18
N GLN A 148 25.63 -1.32 2.33
CA GLN A 148 26.28 -2.58 1.99
C GLN A 148 27.34 -2.32 0.93
N LYS A 149 28.61 -2.54 1.29
CA LYS A 149 29.70 -2.51 0.32
C LYS A 149 29.56 -3.73 -0.58
N ILE A 150 29.55 -3.50 -1.88
CA ILE A 150 29.58 -4.58 -2.87
C ILE A 150 31.04 -4.77 -3.25
N ASP A 151 31.59 -5.96 -2.99
CA ASP A 151 33.01 -6.26 -3.27
C ASP A 151 33.35 -6.25 -4.77
N ARG A 152 32.34 -6.46 -5.62
CA ARG A 152 32.51 -6.54 -7.07
C ARG A 152 31.47 -5.67 -7.78
N ALA A 153 31.92 -4.87 -8.74
CA ALA A 153 31.02 -4.08 -9.59
C ALA A 153 30.06 -5.00 -10.37
N ILE A 154 28.74 -4.73 -10.28
CA ILE A 154 27.72 -5.41 -11.06
C ILE A 154 27.70 -4.78 -12.45
N ASN A 155 28.19 -5.51 -13.44
CA ASN A 155 28.14 -5.09 -14.84
C ASN A 155 26.73 -5.31 -15.40
N ASN A 156 25.88 -4.29 -15.35
CA ASN A 156 24.60 -4.31 -16.07
C ASN A 156 24.85 -3.99 -17.55
N PHE A 157 24.85 -5.02 -18.39
CA PHE A 157 24.87 -4.85 -19.84
C PHE A 157 23.49 -4.42 -20.32
N LYS A 158 23.42 -3.27 -21.00
CA LYS A 158 22.18 -2.84 -21.65
C LYS A 158 21.80 -3.88 -22.72
N PRO A 159 20.55 -4.35 -22.78
CA PRO A 159 20.14 -5.26 -23.85
C PRO A 159 20.26 -4.53 -25.19
N ILE A 160 21.03 -5.11 -26.11
CA ILE A 160 21.11 -4.67 -27.49
C ILE A 160 19.78 -5.08 -28.14
N ASN A 161 18.90 -4.10 -28.32
CA ASN A 161 17.60 -4.30 -28.92
C ASN A 161 17.73 -4.44 -30.47
N VAL A 162 16.77 -5.15 -31.06
CA VAL A 162 16.31 -5.06 -32.46
C VAL A 162 16.94 -5.94 -33.57
N GLN A 163 17.10 -7.25 -33.38
CA GLN A 163 17.29 -8.17 -34.53
C GLN A 163 16.17 -9.23 -34.71
N ILE A 164 15.52 -9.67 -33.64
CA ILE A 164 14.62 -10.84 -33.67
C ILE A 164 13.35 -10.59 -34.50
N GLU A 165 12.73 -9.40 -34.43
CA GLU A 165 11.51 -9.10 -35.22
C GLU A 165 11.77 -8.94 -36.71
N ASN A 166 12.96 -8.45 -37.10
CA ASN A 166 13.31 -8.23 -38.50
C ASN A 166 13.57 -9.55 -39.22
N ASP A 167 14.14 -10.53 -38.53
CA ASP A 167 14.41 -11.85 -39.10
C ASP A 167 13.11 -12.66 -39.34
N ILE A 168 12.12 -12.52 -38.46
CA ILE A 168 10.80 -13.18 -38.62
C ILE A 168 10.02 -12.57 -39.81
N LYS A 169 10.08 -11.25 -40.02
CA LYS A 169 9.43 -10.59 -41.17
C LYS A 169 10.07 -11.00 -42.50
N ARG A 170 11.41 -11.01 -42.57
CA ARG A 170 12.14 -11.40 -43.79
C ARG A 170 11.92 -12.87 -44.19
N LYS A 171 11.73 -13.77 -43.21
CA LYS A 171 11.52 -15.19 -43.49
C LYS A 171 10.10 -15.54 -43.98
N ASN A 172 9.11 -14.70 -43.66
CA ASN A 172 7.70 -14.92 -44.00
C ASN A 172 7.21 -14.12 -45.22
N GLU A 173 7.93 -13.06 -45.64
CA GLU A 173 7.63 -12.34 -46.88
C GLU A 173 8.21 -13.06 -48.11
N THR A 174 7.70 -14.25 -48.42
CA THR A 174 7.89 -14.83 -49.76
C THR A 174 7.10 -13.97 -50.75
N LYS A 175 7.76 -13.47 -51.80
CA LYS A 175 7.15 -12.65 -52.85
C LYS A 175 5.90 -13.37 -53.38
N LYS A 176 4.72 -12.79 -53.16
CA LYS A 176 3.43 -13.29 -53.64
C LYS A 176 3.48 -13.39 -55.17
N MET A 177 3.76 -14.58 -55.71
CA MET A 177 3.68 -14.85 -57.15
C MET A 177 2.20 -14.89 -57.56
N ARG A 178 1.91 -14.41 -58.77
CA ARG A 178 0.54 -14.46 -59.31
C ARG A 178 0.24 -15.91 -59.67
N ASP A 179 -0.77 -16.47 -59.01
CA ASP A 179 -1.31 -17.77 -59.39
C ASP A 179 -2.25 -17.65 -60.59
N ASP A 180 -2.51 -18.79 -61.23
CA ASP A 180 -3.42 -18.86 -62.36
C ASP A 180 -4.84 -18.40 -61.98
N LYS A 181 -5.50 -17.72 -62.94
CA LYS A 181 -6.77 -17.04 -62.72
C LYS A 181 -7.87 -18.00 -62.26
N GLU A 182 -7.94 -19.19 -62.85
CA GLU A 182 -8.95 -20.20 -62.51
C GLU A 182 -8.74 -20.74 -61.10
N THR A 183 -7.47 -20.95 -60.72
CA THR A 183 -7.09 -21.41 -59.38
C THR A 183 -7.50 -20.40 -58.31
N VAL A 184 -7.24 -19.10 -58.55
CA VAL A 184 -7.63 -18.03 -57.62
C VAL A 184 -9.16 -17.90 -57.53
N GLN A 185 -9.88 -18.04 -58.64
CA GLN A 185 -11.34 -18.03 -58.65
C GLN A 185 -11.93 -19.16 -57.81
N ASN A 186 -11.40 -20.38 -57.91
CA ASN A 186 -11.85 -21.52 -57.10
C ASN A 186 -11.63 -21.29 -55.60
N ILE A 187 -10.49 -20.73 -55.21
CA ILE A 187 -10.21 -20.35 -53.81
C ILE A 187 -11.19 -19.27 -53.33
N LEU A 188 -11.49 -18.29 -54.19
CA LEU A 188 -12.46 -17.23 -53.88
C LEU A 188 -13.87 -17.81 -53.69
N PHE A 189 -14.34 -18.70 -54.57
CA PHE A 189 -15.64 -19.36 -54.41
C PHE A 189 -15.72 -20.15 -53.10
N ALA A 190 -14.67 -20.90 -52.75
CA ALA A 190 -14.60 -21.63 -51.49
C ALA A 190 -14.56 -20.71 -50.26
N ALA A 191 -13.98 -19.51 -50.38
CA ALA A 191 -14.03 -18.50 -49.32
C ALA A 191 -15.46 -17.97 -49.16
N PHE A 192 -16.11 -17.57 -50.27
CA PHE A 192 -17.47 -17.02 -50.27
C PHE A 192 -18.55 -18.03 -49.86
N GLU A 193 -18.31 -19.33 -50.00
CA GLU A 193 -19.16 -20.37 -49.41
C GLU A 193 -19.19 -20.29 -47.87
N LYS A 194 -18.09 -19.87 -47.24
CA LYS A 194 -18.02 -19.72 -45.77
C LYS A 194 -18.63 -18.41 -45.28
N HIS A 195 -18.40 -17.30 -45.99
CA HIS A 195 -18.98 -16.00 -45.65
C HIS A 195 -19.41 -15.25 -46.90
N GLN A 196 -20.64 -14.73 -46.90
CA GLN A 196 -21.22 -14.03 -48.05
C GLN A 196 -20.49 -12.73 -48.42
N TYR A 197 -19.87 -12.06 -47.45
CA TYR A 197 -19.21 -10.77 -47.62
C TYR A 197 -17.77 -10.82 -47.11
N TYR A 198 -16.82 -10.35 -47.91
CA TYR A 198 -15.40 -10.26 -47.52
C TYR A 198 -14.80 -8.87 -47.77
N ASN A 199 -13.87 -8.47 -46.91
CA ASN A 199 -13.01 -7.31 -47.16
C ASN A 199 -11.84 -7.72 -48.08
N ILE A 200 -11.36 -6.78 -48.90
CA ILE A 200 -10.23 -7.01 -49.81
C ILE A 200 -8.95 -7.46 -49.07
N LYS A 201 -8.74 -7.01 -47.83
CA LYS A 201 -7.60 -7.42 -46.98
C LYS A 201 -7.66 -8.89 -46.57
N ASP A 202 -8.86 -9.39 -46.29
CA ASP A 202 -9.05 -10.79 -45.89
C ASP A 202 -8.86 -11.72 -47.09
N LEU A 203 -9.38 -11.31 -48.25
CA LEU A 203 -9.18 -12.04 -49.50
C LEU A 203 -7.69 -12.05 -49.90
N GLU A 204 -6.95 -10.96 -49.68
CA GLU A 204 -5.50 -10.93 -49.86
C GLU A 204 -4.77 -11.92 -48.93
N ARG A 205 -5.22 -12.06 -47.68
CA ARG A 205 -4.61 -12.99 -46.72
C ARG A 205 -4.92 -14.45 -47.05
N ILE A 206 -6.15 -14.74 -47.51
CA ILE A 206 -6.61 -16.08 -47.87
C ILE A 206 -5.95 -16.55 -49.17
N THR A 207 -6.00 -15.72 -50.21
CA THR A 207 -5.49 -16.08 -51.55
C THR A 207 -3.99 -15.88 -51.68
N LYS A 208 -3.37 -15.09 -50.79
CA LYS A 208 -1.97 -14.63 -50.87
C LYS A 208 -1.64 -13.99 -52.22
N GLN A 209 -2.62 -13.42 -52.91
CA GLN A 209 -2.44 -12.72 -54.18
C GLN A 209 -2.30 -11.20 -53.98
N PRO A 210 -1.59 -10.48 -54.86
CA PRO A 210 -1.49 -9.03 -54.78
C PRO A 210 -2.84 -8.35 -55.07
N VAL A 211 -3.17 -7.33 -54.27
CA VAL A 211 -4.47 -6.60 -54.33
C VAL A 211 -4.88 -6.13 -55.74
N PRO A 212 -3.97 -5.62 -56.61
CA PRO A 212 -4.36 -5.21 -57.97
C PRO A 212 -4.91 -6.37 -58.81
N TYR A 213 -4.25 -7.53 -58.77
CA TYR A 213 -4.66 -8.73 -59.52
C TYR A 213 -5.98 -9.28 -58.99
N LEU A 214 -6.12 -9.30 -57.67
CA LEU A 214 -7.35 -9.74 -57.02
C LEU A 214 -8.56 -8.85 -57.41
N LYS A 215 -8.36 -7.53 -57.54
CA LYS A 215 -9.42 -6.61 -58.00
C LYS A 215 -9.84 -6.85 -59.46
N GLU A 216 -8.94 -7.30 -60.33
CA GLU A 216 -9.30 -7.67 -61.71
C GLU A 216 -10.26 -8.85 -61.72
N ILE A 217 -9.93 -9.90 -60.98
CA ILE A 217 -10.76 -11.11 -60.86
C ILE A 217 -12.09 -10.76 -60.17
N LEU A 218 -12.06 -10.04 -59.06
CA LEU A 218 -13.27 -9.67 -58.31
C LEU A 218 -14.23 -8.79 -59.12
N LYS A 219 -13.76 -7.95 -60.05
CA LYS A 219 -14.66 -7.17 -60.93
C LYS A 219 -15.48 -8.07 -61.86
N GLU A 220 -14.93 -9.22 -62.27
CA GLU A 220 -15.62 -10.16 -63.15
C GLU A 220 -16.71 -10.94 -62.39
N ILE A 221 -16.39 -11.46 -61.19
CA ILE A 221 -17.25 -12.40 -60.46
C ILE A 221 -18.03 -11.82 -59.28
N CYS A 222 -17.62 -10.67 -58.74
CA CYS A 222 -18.20 -10.07 -57.53
C CYS A 222 -18.81 -8.67 -57.79
N ASN A 223 -19.70 -8.26 -56.89
CA ASN A 223 -20.18 -6.90 -56.74
C ASN A 223 -19.47 -6.23 -55.55
N TYR A 224 -19.14 -4.95 -55.70
CA TYR A 224 -18.56 -4.14 -54.64
C TYR A 224 -19.66 -3.35 -53.92
N ASN A 225 -19.86 -3.63 -52.64
CA ASN A 225 -20.89 -2.95 -51.87
C ASN A 225 -20.35 -1.62 -51.31
N SER A 226 -20.95 -0.51 -51.76
CA SER A 226 -20.60 0.86 -51.33
C SER A 226 -21.50 1.41 -50.22
N LYS A 227 -22.57 0.68 -49.84
CA LYS A 227 -23.57 1.12 -48.86
C LYS A 227 -23.42 0.32 -47.55
N ASN A 228 -23.78 0.94 -46.43
CA ASN A 228 -23.89 0.24 -45.14
C ASN A 228 -25.07 -0.74 -45.21
N PRO A 229 -25.03 -1.93 -44.57
CA PRO A 229 -24.12 -2.38 -43.51
C PRO A 229 -22.77 -2.96 -43.97
N HIS A 230 -22.66 -3.41 -45.22
CA HIS A 230 -21.47 -4.12 -45.75
C HIS A 230 -20.60 -3.23 -46.65
N LYS A 231 -20.38 -1.98 -46.22
CA LYS A 231 -19.61 -1.00 -46.99
C LYS A 231 -18.16 -1.46 -47.15
N ASN A 232 -17.63 -1.30 -48.36
CA ASN A 232 -16.29 -1.72 -48.78
C ASN A 232 -16.07 -3.26 -48.82
N MET A 233 -17.14 -4.05 -48.78
CA MET A 233 -17.05 -5.51 -48.90
C MET A 233 -17.40 -5.98 -50.32
N TRP A 234 -16.83 -7.11 -50.71
CA TRP A 234 -17.15 -7.81 -51.94
C TRP A 234 -18.12 -8.96 -51.64
N GLU A 235 -19.07 -9.17 -52.55
CA GLU A 235 -19.98 -10.32 -52.54
C GLU A 235 -20.04 -10.92 -53.95
N LEU A 236 -20.28 -12.23 -54.08
CA LEU A 236 -20.45 -12.87 -55.39
C LEU A 236 -21.68 -12.32 -56.13
N LYS A 237 -21.58 -12.18 -57.46
CA LYS A 237 -22.76 -11.88 -58.31
C LYS A 237 -23.77 -13.03 -58.21
N PRO A 238 -25.09 -12.75 -58.30
CA PRO A 238 -26.13 -13.78 -58.19
C PRO A 238 -25.95 -14.95 -59.16
N GLN A 239 -25.43 -14.69 -60.37
CA GLN A 239 -25.14 -15.70 -61.40
C GLN A 239 -24.05 -16.72 -61.00
N PHE A 240 -23.22 -16.39 -60.01
CA PHE A 240 -22.18 -17.29 -59.49
C PHE A 240 -22.52 -17.81 -58.09
N ARG A 241 -23.67 -17.43 -57.53
CA ARG A 241 -24.16 -17.97 -56.25
C ARG A 241 -24.88 -19.29 -56.51
N HIS A 242 -24.13 -20.39 -56.55
CA HIS A 242 -24.73 -21.72 -56.51
C HIS A 242 -25.08 -22.07 -55.06
N TYR A 243 -26.15 -21.46 -54.53
CA TYR A 243 -26.79 -22.03 -53.34
C TYR A 243 -27.40 -23.37 -53.77
N LYS A 244 -26.95 -24.47 -53.17
CA LYS A 244 -27.71 -25.72 -53.23
C LYS A 244 -29.12 -25.39 -52.72
N GLU A 245 -30.15 -25.60 -53.54
CA GLU A 245 -31.54 -25.59 -53.05
C GLU A 245 -31.62 -26.60 -51.90
N VAL A 246 -31.73 -26.08 -50.68
CA VAL A 246 -32.08 -26.91 -49.53
C VAL A 246 -33.54 -27.27 -49.72
N LYS A 247 -33.80 -28.53 -50.08
CA LYS A 247 -35.14 -29.13 -50.07
C LYS A 247 -35.82 -28.79 -48.73
N SER A 248 -36.89 -28.01 -48.80
CA SER A 248 -37.92 -28.00 -47.77
C SER A 248 -38.71 -29.30 -47.89
N GLU A 249 -38.38 -30.29 -47.06
CA GLU A 249 -39.27 -31.44 -46.82
C GLU A 249 -40.13 -31.13 -45.59
N SER A 250 -41.45 -31.24 -45.80
CA SER A 250 -42.51 -31.27 -44.79
C SER A 250 -42.52 -32.60 -44.06
#